data_AF-A0A430FJP8-F1
#
_entry.id   AF-A0A430FJP8-F1
#
_cell.length_a   1.000
_cell.length_b   1.000
_cell.length_c   1.000
_cell.angle_alpha   90.00
_cell.angle_beta   90.00
_cell.angle_gamma   90.00
#
_symmetry.space_group_name_H-M   'P 1'
#
loop_
_entity.id
_entity.type
_entity.pdbx_description
1 polymer ?
#
loop_
_entity_poly.entity_id
_entity_poly.type
_entity_poly.pdbx_seq_one_letter_code
_entity_poly.pdbx_strand_id
1 'polypeptide(L)'
;MDSAIQVVNMAGAVQVSAQEVNDRFHGDVPASVRFYCPFCSRPVITRAMGWDFDSRRRNHVPRTRNPHFAHRRKDDWAKNCEAYHAGSGTAREEMTLPLLMFLRREPGGNARFRVEIALRRRGLASVPSRLQSEDTITVDDRPYSLRELLTDRRNTIVLTDPLGRLESRIRIPQQWRKNVGCVQQSTGIMIFSDSFGSNGGRRLPERSALRSDCTYYIVAGEKRMKGARSCFDRAESIGSLAGDDQLHVYAVSVSGASRRKNAVDDWLSQYGYCLSDVDRAAQLMWPPSLRSWGVDEPLFRNSSPTYRFPYRFNDHPMQDAVTSKRLHPDPRAREIGLIGFDHPDAVEAQTEWFCAFFRLFAFWCVRAVRFDSVCD
;
A
#
# COMPACT_ATOMS: atom_id res chain seq x y z
N MET A 1 -13.15 16.99 7.68
CA MET A 1 -12.27 17.19 6.51
C MET A 1 -13.16 17.53 5.34
N ASP A 2 -12.72 18.47 4.51
CA ASP A 2 -13.64 19.13 3.57
C ASP A 2 -13.50 18.61 2.14
N SER A 3 -12.50 17.76 1.87
CA SER A 3 -12.31 17.10 0.58
C SER A 3 -12.10 15.59 0.73
N ALA A 4 -12.45 14.84 -0.31
CA ALA A 4 -12.21 13.41 -0.42
C ALA A 4 -12.00 13.00 -1.88
N ILE A 5 -11.38 11.84 -2.09
CA ILE A 5 -11.32 11.20 -3.40
C ILE A 5 -12.61 10.41 -3.60
N GLN A 6 -13.45 10.88 -4.50
CA GLN A 6 -14.64 10.20 -4.98
C GLN A 6 -14.26 9.14 -6.01
N VAL A 7 -14.86 7.97 -5.84
CA VAL A 7 -14.72 6.83 -6.74
C VAL A 7 -16.11 6.33 -7.08
N VAL A 8 -16.38 6.22 -8.37
CA VAL A 8 -17.61 5.61 -8.90
C VAL A 8 -17.17 4.46 -9.78
N ASN A 9 -17.89 3.33 -9.70
CA ASN A 9 -17.60 2.18 -10.57
C ASN A 9 -17.53 2.64 -12.04
N MET A 10 -16.48 2.22 -12.76
CA MET A 10 -16.22 2.52 -14.17
C MET A 10 -15.89 3.99 -14.52
N ALA A 11 -15.83 4.91 -13.54
CA ALA A 11 -15.37 6.27 -13.75
C ALA A 11 -13.96 6.49 -13.19
N GLY A 12 -13.25 7.49 -13.73
CA GLY A 12 -12.00 7.95 -13.15
C GLY A 12 -12.20 8.51 -11.74
N ALA A 13 -11.21 8.35 -10.88
CA ALA A 13 -11.24 8.94 -9.54
C ALA A 13 -11.13 10.48 -9.63
N VAL A 14 -11.89 11.17 -8.79
CA VAL A 14 -11.97 12.64 -8.76
C VAL A 14 -11.87 13.12 -7.32
N GLN A 15 -11.06 14.14 -7.06
CA GLN A 15 -11.10 14.85 -5.79
C GLN A 15 -12.29 15.81 -5.77
N VAL A 16 -13.12 15.72 -4.73
CA VAL A 16 -14.33 16.54 -4.55
C VAL A 16 -14.38 17.12 -3.14
N SER A 17 -15.08 18.23 -2.98
CA SER A 17 -15.42 18.82 -1.69
C SER A 17 -16.69 18.22 -1.09
N ALA A 18 -16.83 18.32 0.22
CA ALA A 18 -18.01 17.88 0.94
C ALA A 18 -19.25 18.71 0.57
N GLN A 19 -19.07 19.99 0.24
CA GLN A 19 -20.16 20.86 -0.20
C GLN A 19 -20.67 20.45 -1.58
N GLU A 20 -19.79 20.21 -2.57
CA GLU A 20 -20.19 19.73 -3.89
C GLU A 20 -20.94 18.40 -3.83
N VAL A 21 -20.50 17.48 -2.96
CA VAL A 21 -21.21 16.20 -2.73
C VAL A 21 -22.59 16.45 -2.11
N ASN A 22 -22.70 17.37 -1.15
CA ASN A 22 -23.99 17.73 -0.57
C ASN A 22 -24.92 18.38 -1.59
N ASP A 23 -24.42 19.29 -2.42
CA ASP A 23 -25.22 19.98 -3.43
C ASP A 23 -25.67 19.03 -4.54
N ARG A 24 -24.87 18.01 -4.85
CA ARG A 24 -25.19 17.00 -5.86
C ARG A 24 -26.17 15.95 -5.38
N PHE A 25 -26.00 15.44 -4.15
CA PHE A 25 -26.74 14.27 -3.66
C PHE A 25 -27.74 14.60 -2.55
N HIS A 26 -27.69 15.79 -1.97
CA HIS A 26 -28.53 16.19 -0.84
C HIS A 26 -28.59 15.14 0.28
N GLY A 27 -27.44 14.53 0.60
CA GLY A 27 -27.31 13.49 1.62
C GLY A 27 -27.60 12.06 1.14
N ASP A 28 -28.28 11.91 0.01
CA ASP A 28 -28.66 10.62 -0.59
C ASP A 28 -27.58 10.10 -1.54
N VAL A 29 -26.39 9.84 -0.99
CA VAL A 29 -25.26 9.32 -1.76
C VAL A 29 -25.52 7.86 -2.17
N PRO A 30 -25.50 7.52 -3.48
CA PRO A 30 -25.66 6.15 -3.93
C PRO A 30 -24.58 5.21 -3.38
N ALA A 31 -24.93 3.97 -3.08
CA ALA A 31 -23.98 2.97 -2.55
C ALA A 31 -22.81 2.64 -3.52
N SER A 32 -22.96 2.96 -4.81
CA SER A 32 -21.91 2.83 -5.83
C SER A 32 -20.84 3.93 -5.77
N VAL A 33 -21.09 5.01 -5.03
CA VAL A 33 -20.16 6.12 -4.82
C VAL A 33 -19.42 5.90 -3.50
N ARG A 34 -18.09 5.89 -3.56
CA ARG A 34 -17.24 5.72 -2.38
C ARG A 34 -16.30 6.91 -2.25
N PHE A 35 -16.01 7.28 -1.01
CA PHE A 35 -15.11 8.36 -0.68
C PHE A 35 -13.96 7.84 0.17
N TYR A 36 -12.79 8.42 -0.05
CA TYR A 36 -11.61 8.07 0.71
C TYR A 36 -10.81 9.32 1.06
N CYS A 37 -10.15 9.27 2.20
CA CYS A 37 -9.26 10.31 2.64
C CYS A 37 -8.11 10.51 1.64
N PRO A 38 -7.80 11.76 1.23
CA PRO A 38 -6.65 12.02 0.39
C PRO A 38 -5.33 11.93 1.17
N PHE A 39 -5.34 11.85 2.50
CA PHE A 39 -4.10 11.80 3.30
C PHE A 39 -3.71 10.38 3.72
N CYS A 40 -4.66 9.57 4.18
CA CYS A 40 -4.36 8.22 4.64
C CYS A 40 -4.97 7.12 3.77
N SER A 41 -5.66 7.49 2.68
CA SER A 41 -6.37 6.57 1.77
C SER A 41 -7.45 5.70 2.43
N ARG A 42 -7.76 5.94 3.70
CA ARG A 42 -8.81 5.22 4.43
C ARG A 42 -10.19 5.65 3.93
N PRO A 43 -11.18 4.74 3.88
CA PRO A 43 -12.56 5.08 3.57
C PRO A 43 -13.11 6.15 4.51
N VAL A 44 -13.84 7.12 3.96
CA VAL A 44 -14.54 8.16 4.72
C VAL A 44 -16.03 8.15 4.41
N ILE A 45 -16.82 8.64 5.36
CA ILE A 45 -18.27 8.75 5.26
C ILE A 45 -18.68 10.21 5.23
N THR A 46 -19.78 10.49 4.54
CA THR A 46 -20.41 11.82 4.50
C THR A 46 -21.10 12.12 5.84
N ARG A 47 -20.97 13.36 6.31
CA ARG A 47 -21.57 13.84 7.57
C ARG A 47 -22.11 15.26 7.40
N ALA A 48 -23.15 15.57 8.16
CA ALA A 48 -23.83 16.87 8.14
C ALA A 48 -24.32 17.30 6.74
N MET A 49 -24.73 16.31 5.94
CA MET A 49 -25.28 16.48 4.60
C MET A 49 -26.78 16.21 4.57
N GLY A 50 -27.45 16.79 3.58
CA GLY A 50 -28.84 16.58 3.22
C GLY A 50 -29.84 17.57 3.76
N TRP A 51 -31.10 17.39 3.35
CA TRP A 51 -32.18 18.36 3.50
C TRP A 51 -32.35 18.90 4.91
N ASP A 52 -32.24 18.05 5.93
CA ASP A 52 -32.34 18.46 7.33
C ASP A 52 -31.24 19.46 7.71
N PHE A 53 -30.00 19.18 7.30
CA PHE A 53 -28.87 20.06 7.55
C PHE A 53 -28.93 21.32 6.68
N ASP A 54 -29.37 21.20 5.42
CA ASP A 54 -29.58 22.34 4.51
C ASP A 54 -30.66 23.30 5.04
N SER A 55 -31.76 22.76 5.54
CA SER A 55 -32.84 23.52 6.17
C SER A 55 -32.33 24.28 7.40
N ARG A 56 -31.61 23.60 8.30
CA ARG A 56 -31.02 24.21 9.49
C ARG A 56 -30.02 25.31 9.15
N ARG A 57 -29.21 25.14 8.10
CA ARG A 57 -28.30 26.18 7.59
C ARG A 57 -29.06 27.39 7.06
N ARG A 58 -30.09 27.19 6.23
CA ARG A 58 -30.95 28.28 5.70
C ARG A 58 -31.66 29.05 6.81
N ASN A 59 -32.11 28.35 7.85
CA ASN A 59 -32.77 28.95 9.01
C ASN A 59 -31.78 29.48 10.06
N HIS A 60 -30.48 29.55 9.76
CA HIS A 60 -29.44 30.07 10.65
C HIS A 60 -29.43 29.44 12.05
N VAL A 61 -29.78 28.15 12.14
CA VAL A 61 -29.82 27.43 13.42
C VAL A 61 -28.41 27.38 14.00
N PRO A 62 -28.17 27.89 15.23
CA PRO A 62 -26.85 27.94 15.83
C PRO A 62 -26.19 26.56 15.92
N ARG A 63 -24.86 26.50 15.72
CA ARG A 63 -24.04 25.28 15.79
C ARG A 63 -24.37 24.20 14.75
N THR A 64 -25.10 24.54 13.69
CA THR A 64 -25.27 23.64 12.54
C THR A 64 -23.92 23.42 11.87
N ARG A 65 -23.50 22.15 11.73
CA ARG A 65 -22.22 21.81 11.12
C ARG A 65 -22.30 21.92 9.59
N ASN A 66 -21.20 22.35 8.98
CA ASN A 66 -21.04 22.28 7.52
C ASN A 66 -20.87 20.83 7.06
N PRO A 67 -21.24 20.53 5.80
CA PRO A 67 -20.93 19.25 5.17
C PRO A 67 -19.45 18.92 5.32
N HIS A 68 -19.14 17.70 5.76
CA HIS A 68 -17.77 17.24 5.89
C HIS A 68 -17.69 15.73 5.70
N PHE A 69 -16.51 15.24 5.36
CA PHE A 69 -16.19 13.83 5.47
C PHE A 69 -15.64 13.50 6.86
N ALA A 70 -15.85 12.26 7.29
CA ALA A 70 -15.30 11.73 8.53
C ALA A 70 -14.79 10.30 8.34
N HIS A 71 -13.69 9.95 9.01
CA HIS A 71 -13.29 8.55 9.13
C HIS A 71 -14.33 7.73 9.90
N ARG A 72 -14.32 6.41 9.67
CA ARG A 72 -15.16 5.48 10.41
C ARG A 72 -14.68 5.39 11.87
N ARG A 73 -15.64 5.22 12.80
CA ARG A 73 -15.37 5.29 14.25
C ARG A 73 -14.44 4.19 14.79
N LYS A 74 -14.33 3.05 14.09
CA LYS A 74 -13.48 1.90 14.48
C LYS A 74 -12.26 1.74 13.56
N ASP A 75 -11.84 2.83 12.94
CA ASP A 75 -10.64 2.86 12.14
C ASP A 75 -9.50 3.36 13.02
N ASP A 76 -8.84 2.42 13.70
CA ASP A 76 -7.76 2.77 14.61
C ASP A 76 -6.62 3.51 13.87
N TRP A 77 -6.45 3.27 12.57
CA TRP A 77 -5.35 3.85 11.80
C TRP A 77 -5.67 5.26 11.33
N ALA A 78 -6.95 5.53 11.06
CA ALA A 78 -7.43 6.89 10.84
C ALA A 78 -7.19 7.83 12.03
N LYS A 79 -6.97 7.30 13.24
CA LYS A 79 -6.58 8.09 14.41
C LYS A 79 -5.23 8.79 14.20
N ASN A 80 -4.34 8.26 13.37
CA ASN A 80 -3.04 8.88 13.08
C ASN A 80 -3.06 9.68 11.78
N CYS A 81 -4.24 9.97 11.22
CA CYS A 81 -4.33 10.66 9.94
C CYS A 81 -3.90 12.12 10.05
N GLU A 82 -3.01 12.55 9.16
CA GLU A 82 -2.50 13.94 9.06
C GLU A 82 -3.64 14.98 8.99
N ALA A 83 -4.78 14.66 8.37
CA ALA A 83 -5.94 15.56 8.30
C ALA A 83 -6.56 15.91 9.67
N TYR A 84 -6.38 15.05 10.68
CA TYR A 84 -6.87 15.24 12.04
C TYR A 84 -5.78 15.69 13.01
N HIS A 85 -4.52 15.53 12.59
CA HIS A 85 -3.31 15.74 13.38
C HIS A 85 -2.35 16.74 12.71
N ALA A 86 -2.90 17.71 11.97
CA ALA A 86 -2.15 18.72 11.24
C ALA A 86 -1.16 19.43 12.17
N GLY A 87 0.15 19.34 11.86
CA GLY A 87 1.21 19.97 12.63
C GLY A 87 1.74 19.18 13.85
N SER A 88 1.15 18.03 14.20
CA SER A 88 1.63 17.25 15.36
C SER A 88 2.87 16.41 15.10
N GLY A 89 3.42 16.47 13.88
CA GLY A 89 4.62 15.69 13.52
C GLY A 89 4.45 14.22 13.85
N THR A 90 3.21 13.66 13.81
CA THR A 90 2.96 12.22 13.93
C THR A 90 3.97 11.55 13.06
N ALA A 91 4.92 10.87 13.73
CA ALA A 91 6.27 10.67 13.24
C ALA A 91 6.23 10.41 11.75
N ARG A 92 6.89 11.28 10.98
CA ARG A 92 7.39 10.93 9.64
C ARG A 92 7.98 9.55 9.81
N GLU A 93 7.21 8.50 9.53
CA GLU A 93 7.68 7.13 9.65
C GLU A 93 8.88 7.11 8.73
N GLU A 94 10.08 7.01 9.33
CA GLU A 94 11.30 6.88 8.56
C GLU A 94 11.02 5.84 7.48
N MET A 95 11.48 6.12 6.27
CA MET A 95 11.25 5.35 5.04
C MET A 95 11.73 3.92 5.18
N THR A 96 10.98 3.14 5.93
CA THR A 96 11.42 1.85 6.38
C THR A 96 10.72 0.85 5.49
N LEU A 97 11.45 0.44 4.45
CA LEU A 97 10.97 -0.57 3.53
C LEU A 97 10.57 -1.82 4.32
N PRO A 98 9.40 -2.42 4.08
CA PRO A 98 9.04 -3.65 4.76
C PRO A 98 9.95 -4.80 4.30
N LEU A 99 10.34 -5.64 5.25
CA LEU A 99 11.05 -6.88 5.00
C LEU A 99 10.20 -7.76 4.07
N LEU A 100 10.84 -8.32 3.04
CA LEU A 100 10.10 -9.11 2.06
C LEU A 100 9.74 -10.46 2.65
N MET A 101 8.45 -10.78 2.56
CA MET A 101 7.91 -12.07 2.93
C MET A 101 7.08 -12.62 1.79
N PHE A 102 7.14 -13.93 1.62
CA PHE A 102 6.43 -14.66 0.59
C PHE A 102 5.65 -15.81 1.20
N LEU A 103 4.44 -16.02 0.69
CA LEU A 103 3.68 -17.22 0.90
C LEU A 103 3.95 -18.15 -0.28
N ARG A 104 4.36 -19.39 -0.02
CA ARG A 104 4.58 -20.40 -1.05
C ARG A 104 3.88 -21.70 -0.72
N ARG A 105 3.23 -22.28 -1.72
CA ARG A 105 2.75 -23.65 -1.64
C ARG A 105 3.92 -24.63 -1.69
N GLU A 106 3.91 -25.62 -0.80
CA GLU A 106 4.90 -26.67 -0.79
C GLU A 106 4.63 -27.68 -1.92
N PRO A 107 5.69 -28.22 -2.55
CA PRO A 107 5.55 -29.32 -3.49
C PRO A 107 5.09 -30.59 -2.75
N GLY A 108 4.19 -31.39 -3.34
CA GLY A 108 3.80 -32.70 -2.78
C GLY A 108 2.33 -32.91 -2.40
N GLY A 109 1.37 -32.23 -3.06
CA GLY A 109 -0.06 -32.59 -3.01
C GLY A 109 -0.85 -32.17 -1.76
N ASN A 110 -0.22 -32.10 -0.58
CA ASN A 110 -0.91 -31.92 0.72
C ASN A 110 -1.43 -30.50 1.02
N ALA A 111 -1.58 -29.64 0.01
CA ALA A 111 -2.08 -28.26 0.16
C ALA A 111 -1.42 -27.48 1.33
N ARG A 112 -0.14 -27.74 1.61
CA ARG A 112 0.62 -27.01 2.63
C ARG A 112 1.25 -25.77 2.04
N PHE A 113 1.37 -24.74 2.85
CA PHE A 113 2.04 -23.49 2.50
C PHE A 113 3.07 -23.13 3.55
N ARG A 114 4.09 -22.36 3.19
CA ARG A 114 5.06 -21.79 4.13
C ARG A 114 5.20 -20.30 3.90
N VAL A 115 5.52 -19.58 4.97
CA VAL A 115 5.95 -18.18 4.88
C VAL A 115 7.47 -18.16 4.90
N GLU A 116 8.08 -17.47 3.95
CA GLU A 116 9.53 -17.32 3.86
C GLU A 116 9.93 -15.85 3.77
N ILE A 117 11.04 -15.49 4.42
CA ILE A 117 11.71 -14.20 4.30
C ILE A 117 12.71 -14.28 3.15
N ALA A 118 12.74 -13.22 2.35
CA ALA A 118 13.79 -13.01 1.36
C ALA A 118 14.38 -11.61 1.50
N LEU A 119 15.57 -11.40 0.95
CA LEU A 119 16.19 -10.07 0.88
C LEU A 119 15.92 -9.40 -0.47
N ARG A 120 15.87 -8.06 -0.46
CA ARG A 120 15.74 -7.24 -1.68
C ARG A 120 17.03 -7.35 -2.47
N ARG A 121 16.98 -7.69 -3.76
CA ARG A 121 18.19 -7.88 -4.58
C ARG A 121 18.45 -6.73 -5.53
N ARG A 122 17.39 -6.17 -6.10
CA ARG A 122 17.46 -5.04 -7.03
C ARG A 122 17.55 -3.74 -6.23
N GLY A 123 18.49 -2.87 -6.59
CA GLY A 123 18.92 -1.72 -5.78
C GLY A 123 20.07 -2.02 -4.79
N LEU A 124 20.38 -3.30 -4.55
CA LEU A 124 21.46 -3.75 -3.68
C LEU A 124 22.62 -4.42 -4.44
N ALA A 125 22.74 -4.23 -5.76
CA ALA A 125 23.76 -4.92 -6.56
C ALA A 125 25.21 -4.61 -6.10
N SER A 126 25.43 -3.45 -5.47
CA SER A 126 26.70 -3.03 -4.86
C SER A 126 26.83 -3.38 -3.38
N VAL A 127 25.82 -3.97 -2.74
CA VAL A 127 25.85 -4.34 -1.32
C VAL A 127 26.67 -5.59 -1.05
N PRO A 128 26.60 -6.67 -1.86
CA PRO A 128 27.38 -7.88 -1.62
C PRO A 128 28.89 -7.66 -1.44
N SER A 129 29.47 -6.70 -2.17
CA SER A 129 30.89 -6.34 -2.07
C SER A 129 31.24 -5.56 -0.80
N ARG A 130 30.24 -5.03 -0.08
CA ARG A 130 30.41 -4.26 1.17
C ARG A 130 30.03 -5.05 2.42
N LEU A 131 29.33 -6.17 2.26
CA LEU A 131 28.99 -7.06 3.37
C LEU A 131 30.26 -7.70 3.92
N GLN A 132 30.42 -7.67 5.22
CA GLN A 132 31.42 -8.45 5.93
C GLN A 132 30.90 -9.85 6.24
N SER A 133 31.76 -10.74 6.72
CA SER A 133 31.38 -12.13 7.03
C SER A 133 30.44 -12.24 8.23
N GLU A 134 30.50 -11.27 9.15
CA GLU A 134 29.66 -11.15 10.35
C GLU A 134 28.28 -10.53 10.09
N ASP A 135 28.05 -9.98 8.90
CA ASP A 135 26.80 -9.35 8.53
C ASP A 135 25.67 -10.38 8.35
N THR A 136 24.90 -10.57 9.42
CA THR A 136 23.85 -11.59 9.50
C THR A 136 22.49 -10.99 9.89
N ILE A 137 21.43 -11.60 9.39
CA ILE A 137 20.07 -11.44 9.94
C ILE A 137 19.85 -12.58 10.93
N THR A 138 19.36 -12.28 12.12
CA THR A 138 19.00 -13.30 13.11
C THR A 138 17.49 -13.55 13.06
N VAL A 139 17.07 -14.80 12.94
CA VAL A 139 15.66 -15.22 12.99
C VAL A 139 15.55 -16.40 13.96
N ASP A 140 14.74 -16.26 15.00
CA ASP A 140 14.57 -17.29 16.04
C ASP A 140 15.90 -17.70 16.67
N ASP A 141 16.71 -16.70 17.01
CA ASP A 141 18.07 -16.82 17.57
C ASP A 141 19.07 -17.58 16.68
N ARG A 142 18.71 -17.83 15.41
CA ARG A 142 19.59 -18.42 14.40
C ARG A 142 20.12 -17.34 13.46
N PRO A 143 21.46 -17.20 13.31
CA PRO A 143 22.04 -16.26 12.36
C PRO A 143 22.00 -16.81 10.93
N TYR A 144 21.70 -15.94 9.96
CA TYR A 144 21.74 -16.23 8.52
C TYR A 144 22.58 -15.16 7.82
N SER A 145 23.51 -15.58 6.96
CA SER A 145 24.40 -14.69 6.21
C SER A 145 23.61 -13.82 5.24
N LEU A 146 23.74 -12.49 5.37
CA LEU A 146 23.13 -11.56 4.40
C LEU A 146 23.71 -11.78 2.99
N ARG A 147 25.00 -12.11 2.90
CA ARG A 147 25.68 -12.36 1.62
C ARG A 147 25.07 -13.57 0.92
N GLU A 148 24.93 -14.70 1.61
CA GLU A 148 24.34 -15.92 1.02
C GLU A 148 22.89 -15.69 0.55
N LEU A 149 22.10 -15.01 1.37
CA LEU A 149 20.70 -14.66 1.07
C LEU A 149 20.56 -13.69 -0.11
N LEU A 150 21.60 -12.92 -0.46
CA LEU A 150 21.61 -12.05 -1.64
C LEU A 150 22.14 -12.75 -2.88
N THR A 151 23.05 -13.71 -2.75
CA THR A 151 23.67 -14.42 -3.86
C THR A 151 22.68 -15.28 -4.66
N ASP A 152 21.91 -16.18 -4.02
CA ASP A 152 20.97 -17.08 -4.73
C ASP A 152 19.53 -16.90 -4.27
N ARG A 153 18.59 -16.70 -5.21
CA ARG A 153 17.15 -16.46 -5.00
C ARG A 153 16.41 -17.59 -4.30
N ARG A 154 17.06 -18.75 -4.23
CA ARG A 154 16.58 -19.91 -3.50
C ARG A 154 16.86 -19.80 -2.00
N ASN A 155 17.84 -18.99 -1.61
CA ASN A 155 18.20 -18.77 -0.22
C ASN A 155 17.16 -17.85 0.43
N THR A 156 16.29 -18.46 1.22
CA THR A 156 15.20 -17.83 1.95
C THR A 156 15.13 -18.42 3.35
N ILE A 157 14.54 -17.69 4.29
CA ILE A 157 14.40 -18.14 5.68
C ILE A 157 12.94 -18.49 5.92
N VAL A 158 12.65 -19.75 6.25
CA VAL A 158 11.27 -20.18 6.55
C VAL A 158 10.87 -19.74 7.96
N LEU A 159 9.70 -19.13 8.09
CA LEU A 159 9.08 -18.76 9.35
C LEU A 159 8.05 -19.81 9.76
N THR A 160 8.22 -20.39 10.94
CA THR A 160 7.31 -21.40 11.52
C THR A 160 6.07 -20.79 12.15
N ASP A 161 6.21 -19.64 12.81
CA ASP A 161 5.12 -18.86 13.38
C ASP A 161 5.15 -17.43 12.82
N PRO A 162 4.47 -17.15 11.71
CA PRO A 162 4.47 -15.81 11.13
C PRO A 162 3.55 -14.82 11.88
N LEU A 163 2.64 -15.28 12.75
CA LEU A 163 1.70 -14.39 13.43
C LEU A 163 2.11 -13.99 14.85
N GLY A 164 3.16 -14.61 15.39
CA GLY A 164 3.79 -14.23 16.64
C GLY A 164 4.47 -12.86 16.61
N ARG A 165 5.12 -12.50 17.72
CA ARG A 165 5.83 -11.23 17.86
C ARG A 165 7.15 -11.26 17.06
N LEU A 166 7.09 -10.82 15.81
CA LEU A 166 8.19 -10.90 14.85
C LEU A 166 9.35 -9.98 15.22
N GLU A 167 9.08 -8.79 15.75
CA GLU A 167 10.13 -7.83 16.12
C GLU A 167 11.07 -8.34 17.23
N SER A 168 10.57 -9.20 18.12
CA SER A 168 11.42 -9.87 19.12
C SER A 168 12.23 -11.03 18.56
N ARG A 169 11.81 -11.60 17.43
CA ARG A 169 12.34 -12.84 16.86
C ARG A 169 13.29 -12.59 15.70
N ILE A 170 13.10 -11.50 14.97
CA ILE A 170 13.88 -11.13 13.80
C ILE A 170 14.69 -9.88 14.11
N ARG A 171 16.02 -10.01 14.13
CA ARG A 171 16.95 -8.90 14.39
C ARG A 171 17.76 -8.64 13.14
N ILE A 172 17.64 -7.42 12.62
CA ILE A 172 18.38 -6.93 11.45
C ILE A 172 19.37 -5.85 11.93
N PRO A 173 20.67 -5.96 11.60
CA PRO A 173 21.67 -4.94 11.93
C PRO A 173 21.24 -3.57 11.42
N GLN A 174 21.38 -2.54 12.26
CA GLN A 174 20.87 -1.19 11.99
C GLN A 174 21.39 -0.62 10.66
N GLN A 175 22.67 -0.86 10.35
CA GLN A 175 23.32 -0.42 9.11
C GLN A 175 22.67 -0.97 7.83
N TRP A 176 22.00 -2.13 7.90
CA TRP A 176 21.39 -2.81 6.74
C TRP A 176 19.87 -2.65 6.66
N ARG A 177 19.22 -2.10 7.70
CA ARG A 177 17.76 -1.95 7.77
C ARG A 177 17.17 -1.16 6.59
N LYS A 178 17.87 -0.13 6.12
CA LYS A 178 17.43 0.66 4.95
C LYS A 178 17.45 -0.14 3.65
N ASN A 179 18.43 -1.03 3.50
CA ASN A 179 18.64 -1.84 2.30
C ASN A 179 17.75 -3.09 2.26
N VAL A 180 17.72 -3.82 3.37
CA VAL A 180 17.02 -5.11 3.50
C VAL A 180 15.53 -4.93 3.81
N GLY A 181 15.22 -3.85 4.52
CA GLY A 181 13.91 -3.57 5.08
C GLY A 181 13.81 -3.92 6.57
N CYS A 182 12.69 -3.56 7.19
CA CYS A 182 12.38 -3.85 8.58
C CYS A 182 11.16 -4.74 8.74
N VAL A 183 11.15 -5.42 9.87
CA VAL A 183 10.06 -6.28 10.30
C VAL A 183 8.81 -5.43 10.51
N GLN A 184 7.69 -5.94 10.05
CA GLN A 184 6.36 -5.37 10.24
C GLN A 184 5.53 -6.37 11.06
N GLN A 185 5.06 -5.94 12.22
CA GLN A 185 4.31 -6.78 13.16
C GLN A 185 2.90 -7.08 12.64
N SER A 186 2.59 -8.37 12.45
CA SER A 186 1.23 -8.78 12.14
C SER A 186 0.31 -8.59 13.35
N THR A 187 -0.86 -7.97 13.15
CA THR A 187 -1.95 -7.92 14.14
C THR A 187 -2.81 -9.19 14.05
N GLY A 188 -2.13 -10.34 13.98
CA GLY A 188 -2.67 -11.69 13.93
C GLY A 188 -3.45 -12.07 12.66
N ILE A 189 -3.27 -11.32 11.57
CA ILE A 189 -3.40 -11.84 10.20
C ILE A 189 -2.19 -11.38 9.38
N MET A 190 -1.90 -12.09 8.29
CA MET A 190 -1.06 -11.58 7.20
C MET A 190 -1.79 -11.73 5.88
N ILE A 191 -1.67 -10.71 5.02
CA ILE A 191 -2.28 -10.71 3.69
C ILE A 191 -1.18 -10.77 2.64
N PHE A 192 -1.35 -11.63 1.64
CA PHE A 192 -0.45 -11.83 0.52
C PHE A 192 -1.19 -11.61 -0.80
N SER A 193 -0.50 -11.06 -1.80
CA SER A 193 -0.98 -11.03 -3.18
C SER A 193 -1.02 -12.45 -3.78
N ASP A 194 -1.62 -12.57 -4.96
CA ASP A 194 -1.62 -13.76 -5.81
C ASP A 194 -0.48 -13.76 -6.83
N SER A 195 0.66 -13.13 -6.52
CA SER A 195 1.77 -12.98 -7.46
C SER A 195 2.35 -14.31 -7.97
N PHE A 196 2.06 -15.44 -7.30
CA PHE A 196 2.42 -16.79 -7.74
C PHE A 196 1.19 -17.65 -8.10
N GLY A 197 0.06 -17.02 -8.44
CA GLY A 197 -1.20 -17.70 -8.73
C GLY A 197 -1.70 -18.50 -7.53
N SER A 198 -2.16 -19.74 -7.76
CA SER A 198 -2.60 -20.66 -6.70
C SER A 198 -1.51 -21.10 -5.72
N ASN A 199 -0.24 -20.75 -5.99
CA ASN A 199 0.90 -21.12 -5.17
C ASN A 199 1.29 -20.06 -4.14
N GLY A 200 0.50 -19.00 -3.98
CA GLY A 200 0.74 -17.92 -3.01
C GLY A 200 1.23 -16.63 -3.68
N GLY A 201 2.02 -15.84 -2.95
CA GLY A 201 2.51 -14.55 -3.44
C GLY A 201 3.22 -13.74 -2.37
N ARG A 202 3.22 -12.41 -2.53
CA ARG A 202 4.03 -11.50 -1.71
C ARG A 202 3.21 -10.90 -0.58
N ARG A 203 3.77 -10.83 0.63
CA ARG A 203 3.13 -10.15 1.76
C ARG A 203 2.86 -8.69 1.39
N LEU A 204 1.62 -8.28 1.58
CA LEU A 204 1.24 -6.87 1.54
C LEU A 204 1.79 -6.18 2.78
N PRO A 205 2.51 -5.07 2.62
CA PRO A 205 2.92 -4.23 3.74
C PRO A 205 1.73 -3.86 4.63
N GLU A 206 1.96 -3.62 5.90
CA GLU A 206 0.95 -2.98 6.73
C GLU A 206 0.45 -1.70 6.08
N ARG A 207 -0.83 -1.37 6.31
CA ARG A 207 -1.48 -0.18 5.73
C ARG A 207 -1.64 -0.21 4.21
N SER A 208 -1.48 -1.38 3.59
CA SER A 208 -1.78 -1.55 2.18
C SER A 208 -3.28 -1.56 1.90
N ALA A 209 -3.64 -1.11 0.71
CA ALA A 209 -4.97 -1.29 0.17
C ALA A 209 -5.06 -2.57 -0.68
N LEU A 210 -6.12 -3.34 -0.49
CA LEU A 210 -6.52 -4.44 -1.34
C LEU A 210 -7.37 -3.88 -2.48
N ARG A 211 -7.25 -4.46 -3.67
CA ARG A 211 -8.07 -4.10 -4.82
C ARG A 211 -9.24 -5.07 -4.97
N SER A 212 -10.38 -4.54 -5.41
CA SER A 212 -11.47 -5.39 -5.87
C SER A 212 -11.08 -6.15 -7.15
N ASP A 213 -11.79 -7.24 -7.42
CA ASP A 213 -11.58 -8.15 -8.55
C ASP A 213 -10.19 -8.81 -8.59
N CYS A 214 -9.45 -8.77 -7.47
CA CYS A 214 -8.19 -9.48 -7.27
C CYS A 214 -8.35 -10.58 -6.20
N THR A 215 -7.56 -11.64 -6.34
CA THR A 215 -7.45 -12.66 -5.30
C THR A 215 -6.30 -12.33 -4.35
N TYR A 216 -6.53 -12.50 -3.06
CA TYR A 216 -5.51 -12.39 -2.02
C TYR A 216 -5.51 -13.65 -1.18
N TYR A 217 -4.38 -13.92 -0.52
CA TYR A 217 -4.26 -14.99 0.46
C TYR A 217 -4.12 -14.42 1.85
N ILE A 218 -4.93 -14.89 2.78
CA ILE A 218 -4.86 -14.52 4.20
C ILE A 218 -4.32 -15.71 5.00
N VAL A 219 -3.25 -15.50 5.75
CA VAL A 219 -2.78 -16.44 6.77
C VAL A 219 -3.38 -16.01 8.10
N ALA A 220 -4.21 -16.87 8.69
CA ALA A 220 -4.92 -16.61 9.93
C ALA A 220 -5.37 -17.90 10.63
N GLY A 221 -5.64 -17.80 11.94
CA GLY A 221 -6.34 -18.85 12.67
C GLY A 221 -7.83 -18.93 12.31
N GLU A 222 -8.42 -20.12 12.41
CA GLU A 222 -9.80 -20.39 11.98
C GLU A 222 -10.85 -19.48 12.65
N LYS A 223 -10.71 -19.24 13.96
CA LYS A 223 -11.65 -18.38 14.73
C LYS A 223 -11.79 -16.99 14.12
N ARG A 224 -10.69 -16.41 13.62
CA ARG A 224 -10.68 -15.06 13.00
C ARG A 224 -11.40 -15.05 11.67
N MET A 225 -11.18 -16.10 10.86
CA MET A 225 -11.79 -16.19 9.53
C MET A 225 -13.26 -16.61 9.58
N LYS A 226 -13.70 -17.38 10.58
CA LYS A 226 -15.12 -17.77 10.72
C LYS A 226 -16.06 -16.57 10.74
N GLY A 227 -15.71 -15.51 11.46
CA GLY A 227 -16.49 -14.26 11.48
C GLY A 227 -16.31 -13.37 10.24
N ALA A 228 -15.24 -13.60 9.46
CA ALA A 228 -14.90 -12.80 8.29
C ALA A 228 -15.47 -13.34 6.97
N ARG A 229 -15.80 -14.64 6.91
CA ARG A 229 -16.23 -15.32 5.67
C ARG A 229 -17.43 -14.64 5.00
N SER A 230 -18.38 -14.11 5.78
CA SER A 230 -19.55 -13.40 5.27
C SER A 230 -19.23 -12.02 4.69
N CYS A 231 -18.06 -11.46 5.00
CA CYS A 231 -17.64 -10.17 4.47
C CYS A 231 -17.18 -10.30 3.01
N PHE A 232 -16.44 -11.35 2.66
CA PHE A 232 -15.90 -11.50 1.29
C PHE A 232 -16.91 -12.16 0.36
N ASP A 233 -16.79 -11.96 -0.96
CA ASP A 233 -17.60 -12.73 -1.93
C ASP A 233 -17.09 -14.17 -2.03
N ARG A 234 -15.76 -14.32 -1.93
CA ARG A 234 -15.08 -15.61 -1.80
C ARG A 234 -14.19 -15.60 -0.56
N ALA A 235 -14.30 -16.63 0.28
CA ALA A 235 -13.40 -16.87 1.41
C ALA A 235 -13.29 -18.37 1.69
N GLU A 236 -12.36 -19.02 0.98
CA GLU A 236 -12.15 -20.48 1.02
C GLU A 236 -10.84 -20.80 1.73
N SER A 237 -10.85 -21.83 2.58
CA SER A 237 -9.59 -22.38 3.08
C SER A 237 -8.97 -23.24 2.00
N ILE A 238 -7.72 -22.96 1.63
CA ILE A 238 -7.02 -23.65 0.54
C ILE A 238 -5.85 -24.50 1.04
N GLY A 239 -5.59 -24.48 2.35
CA GLY A 239 -4.43 -25.16 2.93
C GLY A 239 -4.13 -24.77 4.37
N SER A 240 -3.15 -25.46 4.95
CA SER A 240 -2.57 -25.15 6.26
C SER A 240 -1.15 -24.59 6.11
N LEU A 241 -0.68 -23.90 7.14
CA LEU A 241 0.69 -23.46 7.21
C LEU A 241 1.62 -24.60 7.69
N ALA A 242 2.81 -24.69 7.11
CA ALA A 242 3.88 -25.53 7.59
C ALA A 242 4.50 -24.89 8.85
N GLY A 243 4.61 -25.67 9.93
CA GLY A 243 5.18 -25.21 11.20
C GLY A 243 4.16 -24.77 12.25
N ASP A 244 2.91 -24.47 11.87
CA ASP A 244 1.81 -24.20 12.80
C ASP A 244 0.47 -24.69 12.20
N ASP A 245 -0.01 -25.83 12.70
CA ASP A 245 -1.25 -26.45 12.22
C ASP A 245 -2.52 -25.69 12.67
N GLN A 246 -2.42 -24.70 13.56
CA GLN A 246 -3.52 -23.81 13.92
C GLN A 246 -3.72 -22.68 12.90
N LEU A 247 -2.75 -22.48 12.00
CA LEU A 247 -2.80 -21.45 10.97
C LEU A 247 -3.18 -22.05 9.62
N HIS A 248 -4.14 -21.39 8.98
CA HIS A 248 -4.64 -21.78 7.68
C HIS A 248 -4.44 -20.64 6.67
N VAL A 249 -4.38 -21.05 5.41
CA VAL A 249 -4.34 -20.14 4.27
C VAL A 249 -5.73 -20.07 3.66
N TYR A 250 -6.22 -18.85 3.48
CA TYR A 250 -7.53 -18.58 2.90
C TYR A 250 -7.38 -17.78 1.62
N ALA A 251 -7.96 -18.27 0.52
CA ALA A 251 -8.13 -17.48 -0.69
C ALA A 251 -9.36 -16.58 -0.53
N VAL A 252 -9.17 -15.27 -0.68
CA VAL A 252 -10.24 -14.28 -0.57
C VAL A 252 -10.31 -13.37 -1.78
N SER A 253 -11.52 -12.97 -2.16
CA SER A 253 -11.74 -11.94 -3.16
C SER A 253 -13.05 -11.19 -2.92
N VAL A 254 -13.11 -9.98 -3.44
CA VAL A 254 -14.30 -9.11 -3.42
C VAL A 254 -14.46 -8.54 -4.82
N SER A 255 -15.62 -8.71 -5.41
CA SER A 255 -15.97 -8.17 -6.71
C SER A 255 -16.15 -6.65 -6.65
N GLY A 256 -15.79 -5.96 -7.74
CA GLY A 256 -16.05 -4.54 -7.94
C GLY A 256 -17.53 -4.14 -7.79
N ALA A 257 -18.45 -5.07 -8.06
CA ALA A 257 -19.90 -4.84 -7.93
C ALA A 257 -20.48 -5.30 -6.57
N SER A 258 -19.64 -5.81 -5.66
CA SER A 258 -20.12 -6.41 -4.42
C SER A 258 -20.78 -5.40 -3.47
N ARG A 259 -21.92 -5.80 -2.92
CA ARG A 259 -22.60 -5.07 -1.83
C ARG A 259 -21.86 -5.21 -0.49
N ARG A 260 -20.88 -6.12 -0.39
CA ARG A 260 -20.16 -6.43 0.87
C ARG A 260 -18.92 -5.57 1.08
N LYS A 261 -18.56 -4.70 0.13
CA LYS A 261 -17.38 -3.83 0.19
C LYS A 261 -17.21 -3.08 1.51
N ASN A 262 -18.31 -2.56 2.07
CA ASN A 262 -18.27 -1.86 3.36
C ASN A 262 -17.94 -2.80 4.54
N ALA A 263 -18.51 -4.01 4.56
CA ALA A 263 -18.25 -5.00 5.59
C ALA A 263 -16.80 -5.52 5.53
N VAL A 264 -16.25 -5.68 4.32
CA VAL A 264 -14.84 -6.03 4.12
C VAL A 264 -13.93 -4.93 4.63
N ASP A 265 -14.22 -3.68 4.28
CA ASP A 265 -13.47 -2.52 4.79
C ASP A 265 -13.45 -2.47 6.33
N ASP A 266 -14.59 -2.66 6.97
CA ASP A 266 -14.72 -2.64 8.43
C ASP A 266 -14.00 -3.81 9.10
N TRP A 267 -13.87 -4.94 8.40
CA TRP A 267 -13.08 -6.07 8.88
C TRP A 267 -11.58 -5.83 8.69
N LEU A 268 -11.17 -5.39 7.50
CA LEU A 268 -9.78 -5.08 7.17
C LEU A 268 -9.22 -3.94 8.04
N SER A 269 -10.05 -2.96 8.44
CA SER A 269 -9.63 -1.82 9.25
C SER A 269 -9.07 -2.22 10.61
N GLN A 270 -9.55 -3.33 11.18
CA GLN A 270 -9.08 -3.87 12.47
C GLN A 270 -7.64 -4.38 12.40
N TYR A 271 -7.17 -4.68 11.18
CA TYR A 271 -5.82 -5.15 10.90
C TYR A 271 -4.98 -4.13 10.15
N GLY A 272 -5.54 -2.94 9.92
CA GLY A 272 -4.85 -1.86 9.25
C GLY A 272 -4.91 -1.83 7.74
N TYR A 273 -5.66 -2.72 7.12
CA TYR A 273 -5.82 -2.77 5.68
C TYR A 273 -7.12 -2.09 5.28
N CYS A 274 -7.26 -1.66 4.02
CA CYS A 274 -8.53 -1.22 3.46
C CYS A 274 -8.74 -1.85 2.08
N LEU A 275 -9.97 -1.84 1.58
CA LEU A 275 -10.27 -2.05 0.18
C LEU A 275 -10.20 -0.68 -0.53
N SER A 276 -9.46 -0.61 -1.63
CA SER A 276 -9.44 0.55 -2.53
C SER A 276 -9.68 0.10 -3.95
N ASP A 277 -10.69 0.68 -4.59
CA ASP A 277 -10.99 0.49 -6.01
C ASP A 277 -10.09 1.36 -6.91
N VAL A 278 -9.17 2.14 -6.32
CA VAL A 278 -8.28 3.06 -7.04
C VAL A 278 -6.83 2.73 -6.73
N ASP A 279 -6.04 2.57 -7.78
CA ASP A 279 -4.58 2.63 -7.69
C ASP A 279 -4.18 4.11 -7.56
N ARG A 280 -3.76 4.50 -6.36
CA ARG A 280 -3.38 5.89 -6.02
C ARG A 280 -1.88 6.11 -6.09
N ALA A 281 -1.12 5.10 -6.49
CA ALA A 281 0.23 5.37 -6.96
C ALA A 281 0.12 6.26 -8.21
N ALA A 282 1.14 7.08 -8.47
CA ALA A 282 1.25 7.68 -9.79
C ALA A 282 1.10 6.58 -10.85
N GLN A 283 0.65 6.88 -12.05
CA GLN A 283 0.59 5.88 -13.12
C GLN A 283 1.81 6.03 -14.01
N LEU A 284 2.61 4.98 -14.17
CA LEU A 284 3.70 4.99 -15.15
C LEU A 284 3.06 4.92 -16.53
N MET A 285 3.24 5.98 -17.31
CA MET A 285 2.70 6.09 -18.66
C MET A 285 3.71 5.61 -19.69
N TRP A 286 4.98 5.92 -19.46
CA TRP A 286 6.10 5.64 -20.36
C TRP A 286 7.40 5.69 -19.57
N PRO A 287 8.46 4.96 -19.95
CA PRO A 287 8.46 3.81 -20.84
C PRO A 287 7.75 2.61 -20.20
N PRO A 288 7.45 1.55 -20.97
CA PRO A 288 7.20 0.25 -20.39
C PRO A 288 8.32 -0.14 -19.41
N SER A 289 7.95 -0.50 -18.19
CA SER A 289 8.89 -0.87 -17.14
C SER A 289 8.55 -2.23 -16.55
N LEU A 290 9.59 -2.97 -16.16
CA LEU A 290 9.44 -4.13 -15.30
C LEU A 290 9.15 -3.64 -13.89
N ARG A 291 7.94 -3.94 -13.38
CA ARG A 291 7.67 -3.83 -11.94
C ARG A 291 8.33 -4.98 -11.23
N SER A 292 9.46 -4.72 -10.60
CA SER A 292 10.13 -5.72 -9.77
C SER A 292 10.37 -5.12 -8.38
N TRP A 293 10.04 -5.88 -7.34
CA TRP A 293 10.36 -5.52 -5.95
C TRP A 293 9.81 -4.19 -5.41
N GLY A 294 8.87 -3.56 -6.12
CA GLY A 294 8.31 -2.24 -5.76
C GLY A 294 9.05 -1.06 -6.38
N VAL A 295 9.83 -1.32 -7.43
CA VAL A 295 10.59 -0.34 -8.21
C VAL A 295 10.13 -0.46 -9.67
N ASP A 296 9.88 0.69 -10.31
CA ASP A 296 9.62 0.72 -11.75
C ASP A 296 10.99 0.78 -12.46
N GLU A 297 11.37 -0.30 -13.12
CA GLU A 297 12.61 -0.40 -13.88
C GLU A 297 12.33 -0.24 -15.38
N PRO A 298 12.66 0.91 -15.99
CA PRO A 298 12.56 1.13 -17.42
C PRO A 298 13.15 -0.03 -18.23
N LEU A 299 12.38 -0.60 -19.16
CA LEU A 299 12.93 -1.59 -20.11
C LEU A 299 14.00 -0.96 -21.00
N PHE A 300 13.85 0.33 -21.30
CA PHE A 300 14.84 1.08 -22.03
C PHE A 300 15.77 1.81 -21.06
N ARG A 301 17.07 1.48 -21.11
CA ARG A 301 18.17 2.35 -20.63
C ARG A 301 17.95 3.75 -21.25
N ASN A 302 18.49 4.86 -20.80
CA ASN A 302 18.30 6.20 -21.41
C ASN A 302 16.86 6.80 -21.49
N SER A 303 15.78 6.06 -21.28
CA SER A 303 14.43 6.64 -21.27
C SER A 303 14.08 7.27 -19.92
N SER A 304 13.41 8.41 -19.95
CA SER A 304 12.91 9.12 -18.77
C SER A 304 11.50 8.67 -18.44
N PRO A 305 11.24 8.13 -17.23
CA PRO A 305 9.91 7.70 -16.87
C PRO A 305 8.98 8.88 -16.67
N THR A 306 7.83 8.81 -17.32
CA THR A 306 6.74 9.77 -17.25
C THR A 306 5.61 9.19 -16.41
N TYR A 307 5.22 9.96 -15.42
CA TYR A 307 4.22 9.61 -14.44
C TYR A 307 3.02 10.53 -14.54
N ARG A 308 1.82 9.95 -14.47
CA ARG A 308 0.56 10.68 -14.47
C ARG A 308 -0.07 10.65 -13.08
N PHE A 309 -0.67 11.77 -12.68
CA PHE A 309 -1.40 11.89 -11.44
C PHE A 309 -2.64 10.95 -11.43
N PRO A 310 -2.93 10.24 -10.32
CA PRO A 310 -3.89 9.13 -10.33
C PRO A 310 -5.36 9.54 -10.38
N TYR A 311 -5.69 10.81 -10.15
CA TYR A 311 -7.07 11.30 -10.16
C TYR A 311 -7.16 12.75 -10.65
N ARG A 312 -8.34 13.17 -11.07
CA ARG A 312 -8.58 14.57 -11.48
C ARG A 312 -8.94 15.42 -10.27
N PHE A 313 -8.63 16.71 -10.33
CA PHE A 313 -9.15 17.69 -9.38
C PHE A 313 -10.48 18.22 -9.93
N ASN A 314 -11.56 17.97 -9.20
CA ASN A 314 -12.92 18.32 -9.60
C ASN A 314 -13.24 17.81 -11.02
N ASP A 315 -14.15 18.48 -11.72
CA ASP A 315 -14.52 18.17 -13.11
C ASP A 315 -13.58 18.81 -14.14
N HIS A 316 -12.39 19.28 -13.77
CA HIS A 316 -11.41 19.81 -14.72
C HIS A 316 -10.70 18.68 -15.47
N PRO A 317 -10.48 18.79 -16.80
CA PRO A 317 -9.73 17.79 -17.55
C PRO A 317 -8.30 17.68 -17.00
N MET A 318 -7.75 16.46 -17.02
CA MET A 318 -6.34 16.27 -16.68
C MET A 318 -5.49 17.00 -17.72
N GLN A 319 -4.54 17.83 -17.28
CA GLN A 319 -3.58 18.43 -18.19
C GLN A 319 -2.82 17.34 -18.95
N ASP A 320 -2.44 17.63 -20.20
CA ASP A 320 -1.66 16.76 -21.06
C ASP A 320 -0.17 17.17 -21.12
N ALA A 321 0.17 18.33 -20.55
CA ALA A 321 1.54 18.81 -20.46
C ALA A 321 2.41 17.94 -19.55
N VAL A 322 3.60 17.59 -20.05
CA VAL A 322 4.63 16.88 -19.28
C VAL A 322 5.59 17.90 -18.68
N THR A 323 5.65 17.96 -17.35
CA THR A 323 6.67 18.73 -16.63
C THR A 323 7.85 17.81 -16.30
N SER A 324 9.04 18.10 -16.82
CA SER A 324 10.26 17.38 -16.46
C SER A 324 10.80 17.88 -15.12
N LYS A 325 11.05 16.97 -14.18
CA LYS A 325 11.66 17.28 -12.89
C LYS A 325 12.86 16.38 -12.63
N ARG A 326 13.97 16.99 -12.20
CA ARG A 326 15.13 16.26 -11.70
C ARG A 326 15.00 16.08 -10.20
N LEU A 327 14.92 14.83 -9.76
CA LEU A 327 14.78 14.50 -8.34
C LEU A 327 16.09 14.12 -7.67
N HIS A 328 17.13 13.81 -8.45
CA HIS A 328 18.42 13.37 -7.94
C HIS A 328 19.51 14.44 -8.13
N PRO A 329 20.40 14.66 -7.14
CA PRO A 329 21.43 15.72 -7.21
C PRO A 329 22.52 15.45 -8.26
N ASP A 330 22.85 14.19 -8.56
CA ASP A 330 23.78 13.85 -9.67
C ASP A 330 23.21 14.35 -11.01
N PRO A 331 23.94 15.21 -11.74
CA PRO A 331 23.48 15.76 -13.01
C PRO A 331 23.33 14.73 -14.14
N ARG A 332 23.89 13.53 -13.98
CA ARG A 332 23.76 12.40 -14.91
C ARG A 332 22.53 11.53 -14.62
N ALA A 333 21.88 11.74 -13.47
CA ALA A 333 20.64 11.06 -13.19
C ALA A 333 19.54 11.54 -14.14
N ARG A 334 18.66 10.62 -14.54
CA ARG A 334 17.57 10.93 -15.47
C ARG A 334 16.55 11.85 -14.83
N GLU A 335 15.89 12.62 -15.68
CA GLU A 335 14.71 13.36 -15.27
C GLU A 335 13.49 12.43 -15.25
N ILE A 336 12.47 12.83 -14.52
CA ILE A 336 11.15 12.21 -14.57
C ILE A 336 10.16 13.19 -15.21
N GLY A 337 9.26 12.67 -16.04
CA GLY A 337 8.12 13.43 -16.55
C GLY A 337 6.95 13.34 -15.59
N LEU A 338 6.22 14.43 -15.42
CA LEU A 338 5.07 14.54 -14.52
C LEU A 338 3.88 15.17 -15.26
N ILE A 339 2.73 14.48 -15.30
CA ILE A 339 1.48 14.95 -15.91
C ILE A 339 0.40 15.13 -14.82
N GLY A 340 -0.16 16.33 -14.69
CA GLY A 340 -1.22 16.67 -13.73
C GLY A 340 -0.72 16.93 -12.30
N PHE A 341 0.47 17.53 -12.16
CA PHE A 341 1.18 17.76 -10.88
C PHE A 341 1.35 19.25 -10.55
N ASP A 342 0.33 20.04 -10.86
CA ASP A 342 0.42 21.50 -11.07
C ASP A 342 0.65 22.31 -9.77
N HIS A 343 0.80 21.65 -8.62
CA HIS A 343 1.10 22.28 -7.33
C HIS A 343 2.63 22.35 -7.09
N PRO A 344 3.21 23.54 -6.81
CA PRO A 344 4.66 23.73 -6.69
C PRO A 344 5.31 22.91 -5.55
N ASP A 345 4.57 22.60 -4.49
CA ASP A 345 5.00 21.76 -3.35
C ASP A 345 4.48 20.31 -3.43
N ALA A 346 3.95 19.89 -4.59
CA ALA A 346 3.27 18.60 -4.71
C ALA A 346 4.20 17.40 -4.57
N VAL A 347 5.51 17.57 -4.78
CA VAL A 347 6.45 16.46 -4.92
C VAL A 347 7.61 16.59 -3.93
N GLU A 348 7.51 15.86 -2.82
CA GLU A 348 8.65 15.58 -1.94
C GLU A 348 9.44 14.41 -2.54
N ALA A 349 10.77 14.48 -2.57
CA ALA A 349 11.58 13.37 -3.03
C ALA A 349 12.71 13.07 -2.06
N GLN A 350 12.97 11.78 -1.87
CA GLN A 350 14.14 11.28 -1.18
C GLN A 350 14.96 10.47 -2.18
N THR A 351 16.25 10.79 -2.26
CA THR A 351 17.20 10.06 -3.10
C THR A 351 17.99 9.10 -2.24
N GLU A 352 18.00 7.83 -2.63
CA GLU A 352 18.91 6.84 -2.06
C GLU A 352 19.64 6.15 -3.20
N TRP A 353 20.96 6.33 -3.26
CA TRP A 353 21.78 5.82 -4.36
C TRP A 353 21.24 6.29 -5.72
N PHE A 354 21.24 5.44 -6.73
CA PHE A 354 20.66 5.72 -8.04
C PHE A 354 19.13 5.57 -8.06
N CYS A 355 18.43 5.66 -6.93
CA CYS A 355 16.97 5.61 -6.86
C CYS A 355 16.44 6.93 -6.28
N ALA A 356 15.55 7.60 -7.00
CA ALA A 356 14.72 8.66 -6.41
C ALA A 356 13.37 8.06 -6.03
N PHE A 357 12.96 8.18 -4.78
CA PHE A 357 11.61 7.93 -4.29
C PHE A 357 10.91 9.27 -4.16
N PHE A 358 9.66 9.37 -4.61
CA PHE A 358 8.94 10.63 -4.51
C PHE A 358 7.52 10.48 -3.97
N ARG A 359 7.23 11.26 -2.95
CA ARG A 359 5.92 11.45 -2.36
C ARG A 359 5.20 12.54 -3.14
N LEU A 360 3.94 12.27 -3.40
CA LEU A 360 3.01 13.22 -3.96
C LEU A 360 2.09 13.62 -2.82
N PHE A 361 1.90 14.91 -2.54
CA PHE A 361 1.06 15.48 -1.47
C PHE A 361 0.25 14.44 -0.65
N ALA A 362 0.70 14.10 0.56
CA ALA A 362 0.06 13.09 1.44
C ALA A 362 -0.04 11.61 0.96
N PHE A 363 0.65 11.21 -0.10
CA PHE A 363 0.72 9.83 -0.58
C PHE A 363 2.16 9.31 -0.69
N TRP A 364 2.40 8.13 -0.12
CA TRP A 364 3.64 7.38 -0.32
C TRP A 364 3.60 6.64 -1.66
N CYS A 365 4.14 7.26 -2.71
CA CYS A 365 4.48 6.56 -3.94
C CYS A 365 5.97 6.16 -3.88
N VAL A 366 6.27 4.97 -3.34
CA VAL A 366 7.62 4.41 -3.44
C VAL A 366 7.85 4.01 -4.89
N ARG A 367 8.31 4.96 -5.71
CA ARG A 367 8.75 4.72 -7.07
C ARG A 367 10.21 5.04 -7.19
N ALA A 368 11.05 4.05 -6.95
CA ALA A 368 12.43 4.16 -7.35
C ALA A 368 12.52 4.15 -8.88
N VAL A 369 13.24 5.12 -9.43
CA VAL A 369 13.73 5.11 -10.81
C VAL A 369 15.20 4.78 -10.73
N ARG A 370 15.64 3.68 -11.35
CA ARG A 370 17.05 3.34 -11.42
C ARG A 370 17.77 4.24 -12.43
N PHE A 371 18.64 5.10 -11.93
CA PHE A 371 19.49 6.00 -12.70
C PHE A 371 20.85 5.37 -12.97
N ASP A 372 20.93 4.25 -13.69
CA ASP A 372 22.24 3.78 -14.13
C ASP A 372 22.76 4.71 -15.24
N SER A 373 23.72 5.57 -14.87
CA SER A 373 24.83 5.96 -15.73
C SER A 373 26.02 5.05 -15.39
N VAL A 374 26.40 4.19 -16.33
CA VAL A 374 27.72 3.53 -16.44
C VAL A 374 28.20 2.72 -15.22
N CYS A 375 28.18 1.40 -15.35
CA CYS A 375 29.32 0.58 -14.95
C CYS A 375 29.73 -0.18 -16.22
N ASP A 376 30.93 0.11 -16.71
CA ASP A 376 31.71 -0.86 -17.46
C ASP A 376 32.15 -1.98 -16.51
#